data_AF-A0AAD4L506-F1
#
_entry.id   AF-A0AAD4L506-F1
#
_cell.length_a   1.000
_cell.length_b   1.000
_cell.length_c   1.000
_cell.angle_alpha   90.00
_cell.angle_beta   90.00
_cell.angle_gamma   90.00
#
_symmetry.space_group_name_H-M   'P 1'
#
loop_
_entity.id
_entity.type
_entity.pdbx_description
1 polymer ?
#
loop_
_entity_poly.entity_id
_entity_poly.type
_entity_poly.pdbx_seq_one_letter_code
_entity_poly.pdbx_strand_id
1 'polypeptide(L)'
;MLSNRFEIAAISLALTSVAHTAIGPKWMANPKFKSLPTVARAYSVSGWYQGSLFFLLSSLINYRWSRMNLTNGLTDPVDKGIAGILIFLLWGSSVWYYRHGVKDTSFAVAAGGAVQAWAAFF
;
A
#
# COMPACT_ATOMS: atom_id res chain seq x y z
N MET A 1 11.97 1.21 -21.28
CA MET A 1 12.63 0.89 -19.99
C MET A 1 11.91 1.46 -18.77
N LEU A 2 11.15 2.58 -18.86
CA LEU A 2 10.38 3.13 -17.74
C LEU A 2 9.03 2.42 -17.48
N SER A 3 8.36 1.89 -18.52
CA SER A 3 7.18 1.01 -18.40
C SER A 3 7.40 -0.09 -17.35
N ASN A 4 8.59 -0.69 -17.36
CA ASN A 4 8.95 -1.78 -16.47
C ASN A 4 8.89 -1.38 -14.98
N ARG A 5 9.17 -0.11 -14.63
CA ARG A 5 9.17 0.34 -13.22
C ARG A 5 7.77 0.39 -12.64
N PHE A 6 6.85 0.96 -13.40
CA PHE A 6 5.44 1.02 -13.04
C PHE A 6 4.77 -0.36 -13.10
N GLU A 7 5.18 -1.24 -14.00
CA GLU A 7 4.75 -2.65 -13.99
C GLU A 7 5.23 -3.39 -12.74
N ILE A 8 6.50 -3.21 -12.35
CA ILE A 8 7.04 -3.78 -11.10
C ILE A 8 6.24 -3.26 -9.91
N ALA A 9 6.05 -1.93 -9.81
CA ALA A 9 5.26 -1.34 -8.74
C ALA A 9 3.82 -1.88 -8.73
N ALA A 10 3.18 -2.01 -9.89
CA ALA A 10 1.84 -2.57 -10.02
C ALA A 10 1.78 -4.00 -9.48
N ILE A 11 2.71 -4.87 -9.89
CA ILE A 11 2.75 -6.26 -9.44
C ILE A 11 3.03 -6.32 -7.94
N SER A 12 4.01 -5.55 -7.44
CA SER A 12 4.36 -5.51 -6.02
C SER A 12 3.16 -5.09 -5.15
N LEU A 13 2.43 -4.06 -5.56
CA LEU A 13 1.26 -3.55 -4.83
C LEU A 13 0.06 -4.50 -4.94
N ALA A 14 -0.12 -5.21 -6.07
CA ALA A 14 -1.13 -6.25 -6.20
C ALA A 14 -0.84 -7.42 -5.24
N LEU A 15 0.40 -7.90 -5.20
CA LEU A 15 0.82 -8.94 -4.27
C LEU A 15 0.67 -8.49 -2.82
N THR A 16 0.99 -7.22 -2.52
CA THR A 16 0.80 -6.63 -1.19
C THR A 16 -0.68 -6.58 -0.81
N SER A 17 -1.58 -6.21 -1.73
CA SER A 17 -3.03 -6.24 -1.52
C SER A 17 -3.53 -7.64 -1.14
N VAL A 18 -3.12 -8.66 -1.88
CA VAL A 18 -3.50 -10.06 -1.62
C VAL A 18 -2.96 -10.52 -0.26
N ALA A 19 -1.67 -10.31 -0.01
CA ALA A 19 -1.04 -10.69 1.25
C ALA A 19 -1.67 -9.98 2.46
N HIS A 20 -1.90 -8.67 2.36
CA HIS A 20 -2.56 -7.86 3.39
C HIS A 20 -3.97 -8.38 3.67
N THR A 21 -4.74 -8.70 2.63
CA THR A 21 -6.07 -9.31 2.79
C THR A 21 -6.00 -10.65 3.51
N ALA A 22 -5.07 -11.52 3.09
CA ALA A 22 -4.96 -12.88 3.58
C ALA A 22 -4.54 -12.99 5.05
N ILE A 23 -3.74 -12.05 5.58
CA ILE A 23 -3.34 -12.08 7.00
C ILE A 23 -4.43 -11.58 7.96
N GLY A 24 -5.44 -10.86 7.44
CA GLY A 24 -6.57 -10.31 8.20
C GLY A 24 -7.20 -11.30 9.19
N PRO A 25 -7.73 -12.43 8.68
CA PRO A 25 -8.36 -13.44 9.52
C PRO A 25 -7.47 -13.96 10.66
N LYS A 26 -6.14 -14.09 10.44
CA LYS A 26 -5.21 -14.60 11.44
C LYS A 26 -5.13 -13.71 12.66
N TRP A 27 -4.93 -12.40 12.49
CA TRP A 27 -4.81 -11.49 13.64
C TRP A 27 -6.17 -11.13 14.24
N MET A 28 -7.23 -11.07 13.41
CA MET A 28 -8.60 -10.85 13.88
C MET A 28 -9.16 -12.04 14.69
N ALA A 29 -8.56 -13.24 14.55
CA ALA A 29 -8.92 -14.40 15.37
C ALA A 29 -8.51 -14.24 16.85
N ASN A 30 -7.61 -13.30 17.17
CA ASN A 30 -7.10 -13.08 18.52
C ASN A 30 -8.24 -12.75 19.51
N PRO A 31 -8.33 -13.43 20.67
CA PRO A 31 -9.36 -13.15 21.68
C PRO A 31 -9.43 -11.67 22.12
N LYS A 32 -8.27 -11.00 22.25
CA LYS A 32 -8.19 -9.58 22.61
C LYS A 32 -8.79 -8.67 21.54
N PHE A 33 -8.68 -9.05 20.27
CA PHE A 33 -9.33 -8.33 19.18
C PHE A 33 -10.84 -8.55 19.20
N LYS A 34 -11.27 -9.80 19.43
CA LYS A 34 -12.70 -10.15 19.52
C LYS A 34 -13.41 -9.46 20.68
N SER A 35 -12.69 -9.19 21.77
CA SER A 35 -13.20 -8.48 22.95
C SER A 35 -13.26 -6.95 22.79
N LEU A 36 -12.85 -6.39 21.64
CA LEU A 36 -13.01 -4.95 21.40
C LEU A 36 -14.49 -4.54 21.39
N PRO A 37 -14.83 -3.31 21.85
CA PRO A 37 -16.16 -2.76 21.65
C PRO A 37 -16.58 -2.82 20.19
N THR A 38 -17.88 -3.07 19.93
CA THR A 38 -18.41 -3.29 18.57
C THR A 38 -17.97 -2.23 17.57
N VAL A 39 -18.03 -0.94 17.96
CA VAL A 39 -17.62 0.18 17.11
C VAL A 39 -16.12 0.15 16.80
N ALA A 40 -15.27 -0.08 17.80
CA ALA A 40 -13.82 -0.17 17.59
C ALA A 40 -13.44 -1.37 16.71
N ARG A 41 -14.11 -2.51 16.90
CA ARG A 41 -13.94 -3.69 16.05
C ARG A 41 -14.37 -3.40 14.61
N ALA A 42 -15.51 -2.73 14.41
CA ALA A 42 -15.99 -2.35 13.09
C ALA A 42 -14.98 -1.46 12.35
N TYR A 43 -14.48 -0.39 12.97
CA TYR A 43 -13.44 0.47 12.39
C TYR A 43 -12.14 -0.28 12.07
N SER A 44 -11.73 -1.20 12.94
CA SER A 44 -10.50 -1.97 12.73
C SER A 44 -10.62 -2.96 11.57
N VAL A 45 -11.76 -3.66 11.47
CA VAL A 45 -12.02 -4.60 10.38
C VAL A 45 -12.19 -3.85 9.05
N SER A 46 -12.99 -2.77 9.03
CA SER A 46 -13.20 -1.99 7.82
C SER A 46 -11.89 -1.33 7.36
N GLY A 47 -11.14 -0.73 8.27
CA GLY A 47 -9.84 -0.11 7.98
C GLY A 47 -8.85 -1.10 7.39
N TRP A 48 -8.85 -2.35 7.86
CA TRP A 48 -8.01 -3.40 7.31
C TRP A 48 -8.32 -3.69 5.83
N TYR A 49 -9.59 -3.92 5.50
CA TYR A 49 -10.00 -4.24 4.13
C TYR A 49 -9.99 -3.01 3.21
N GLN A 50 -10.23 -1.81 3.74
CA GLN A 50 -9.96 -0.56 3.02
C GLN A 50 -8.49 -0.43 2.65
N GLY A 51 -7.57 -0.76 3.57
CA GLY A 51 -6.13 -0.83 3.29
C GLY A 51 -5.80 -1.82 2.17
N SER A 52 -6.42 -3.00 2.15
CA SER A 52 -6.27 -3.96 1.06
C SER A 52 -6.70 -3.39 -0.30
N LEU A 53 -7.89 -2.79 -0.36
CA LEU A 53 -8.38 -2.17 -1.61
C LEU A 53 -7.53 -0.97 -2.01
N PHE A 54 -6.98 -0.22 -1.05
CA PHE A 54 -6.05 0.86 -1.33
C PHE A 54 -4.77 0.36 -2.02
N PHE A 55 -4.18 -0.76 -1.59
CA PHE A 55 -3.05 -1.36 -2.29
C PHE A 55 -3.42 -1.79 -3.71
N LEU A 56 -4.63 -2.34 -3.90
CA LEU A 56 -5.13 -2.70 -5.23
C LEU A 56 -5.33 -1.48 -6.14
N LEU A 57 -5.93 -0.40 -5.63
CA LEU A 57 -6.08 0.86 -6.35
C LEU A 57 -4.71 1.42 -6.74
N SER A 58 -3.74 1.39 -5.82
CA SER A 58 -2.37 1.80 -6.08
C SER A 58 -1.74 0.95 -7.20
N SER A 59 -1.97 -0.37 -7.19
CA SER A 59 -1.53 -1.26 -8.27
C SER A 59 -2.11 -0.86 -9.62
N LEU A 60 -3.43 -0.64 -9.69
CA LEU A 60 -4.11 -0.27 -10.93
C LEU A 60 -3.65 1.09 -11.47
N ILE A 61 -3.41 2.06 -10.58
CA ILE A 61 -2.85 3.36 -10.96
C ILE A 61 -1.45 3.20 -11.56
N ASN A 62 -0.57 2.41 -10.94
CA ASN A 62 0.75 2.14 -11.49
C ASN A 62 0.65 1.38 -12.82
N TYR A 63 -0.26 0.42 -12.95
CA TYR A 63 -0.50 -0.25 -14.22
C TYR A 63 -0.93 0.74 -15.30
N ARG A 64 -1.82 1.70 -14.98
CA ARG A 64 -2.20 2.77 -15.91
C ARG A 64 -0.98 3.61 -16.33
N TRP A 65 -0.15 4.02 -15.38
CA TRP A 65 1.08 4.77 -15.68
C TRP A 65 2.08 3.97 -16.51
N SER A 66 2.15 2.65 -16.36
CA SER A 66 3.04 1.83 -17.19
C SER A 66 2.65 1.80 -18.66
N ARG A 67 1.35 1.98 -18.97
CA ARG A 67 0.85 2.08 -20.34
C ARG A 67 1.01 3.48 -20.95
N MET A 68 1.48 4.45 -20.16
CA MET A 68 1.80 5.79 -20.67
C MET A 68 3.20 5.80 -21.29
N ASN A 69 3.38 6.58 -22.37
CA ASN A 69 4.69 6.78 -23.01
C ASN A 69 5.55 7.75 -22.19
N LEU A 70 5.93 7.35 -20.98
CA LEU A 70 6.76 8.13 -20.06
C LEU A 70 8.25 7.92 -20.38
N THR A 71 8.96 9.02 -20.62
CA THR A 71 10.40 9.04 -20.92
C THR A 71 11.27 9.49 -19.76
N ASN A 72 10.71 10.16 -18.74
CA ASN A 72 11.44 10.63 -17.54
C ASN A 72 10.55 10.59 -16.27
N GLY A 73 9.96 9.43 -15.96
CA GLY A 73 9.04 9.29 -14.82
C GLY A 73 7.72 10.05 -15.01
N LEU A 74 6.98 10.27 -13.91
CA LEU A 74 5.75 11.09 -13.97
C LEU A 74 6.13 12.55 -14.23
N THR A 75 5.45 13.20 -15.18
CA THR A 75 5.65 14.63 -15.50
C THR A 75 4.44 15.48 -15.13
N ASP A 76 3.23 14.90 -15.21
CA ASP A 76 1.99 15.56 -14.82
C ASP A 76 1.97 15.83 -13.29
N PRO A 77 1.69 17.09 -12.86
CA PRO A 77 1.67 17.44 -11.44
C PRO A 77 0.63 16.67 -10.61
N VAL A 78 -0.52 16.33 -11.19
CA VAL A 78 -1.57 15.56 -10.52
C VAL A 78 -1.11 14.13 -10.29
N ASP A 79 -0.52 13.50 -11.30
CA ASP A 79 0.03 12.14 -11.15
C ASP A 79 1.17 12.10 -10.11
N LYS A 80 2.07 13.10 -10.11
CA LYS A 80 3.08 13.26 -9.05
C LYS A 80 2.44 13.44 -7.67
N GLY A 81 1.39 14.23 -7.57
CA GLY A 81 0.64 14.43 -6.33
C GLY A 81 0.04 13.13 -5.80
N ILE A 82 -0.60 12.36 -6.69
CA ILE A 82 -1.13 11.03 -6.36
C ILE A 82 0.01 10.14 -5.85
N ALA A 83 1.11 10.01 -6.59
CA ALA A 83 2.25 9.20 -6.17
C ALA A 83 2.82 9.64 -4.81
N GLY A 84 2.94 10.94 -4.57
CA GLY A 84 3.38 11.51 -3.30
C GLY A 84 2.46 11.12 -2.13
N ILE A 85 1.14 11.20 -2.32
CA ILE A 85 0.15 10.78 -1.31
C ILE A 85 0.27 9.27 -1.03
N LEU A 86 0.43 8.45 -2.07
CA LEU A 86 0.62 7.01 -1.90
C LEU A 86 1.87 6.71 -1.05
N ILE A 87 3.00 7.34 -1.36
CA ILE A 87 4.25 7.18 -0.59
C ILE A 87 4.08 7.63 0.85
N PHE A 88 3.47 8.80 1.06
CA PHE A 88 3.21 9.33 2.40
C PHE A 88 2.38 8.35 3.23
N LEU A 89 1.31 7.79 2.66
CA LEU A 89 0.47 6.81 3.35
C LEU A 89 1.24 5.53 3.67
N LEU A 90 2.01 5.00 2.71
CA LEU A 90 2.81 3.78 2.88
C LEU A 90 3.87 3.96 4.00
N TRP A 91 4.67 5.03 3.95
CA TRP A 91 5.69 5.25 4.98
C TRP A 91 5.10 5.71 6.31
N GLY A 92 4.06 6.54 6.31
CA GLY A 92 3.36 6.95 7.53
C GLY A 92 2.77 5.75 8.28
N SER A 93 2.08 4.85 7.56
CA SER A 93 1.55 3.62 8.14
C SER A 93 2.66 2.64 8.55
N SER A 94 3.75 2.54 7.79
CA SER A 94 4.91 1.71 8.17
C SER A 94 5.54 2.17 9.49
N VAL A 95 5.75 3.48 9.67
CA VAL A 95 6.25 4.06 10.92
C VAL A 95 5.29 3.77 12.06
N TRP A 96 3.98 3.90 11.83
CA TRP A 96 2.96 3.60 12.83
C TRP A 96 3.02 2.12 13.25
N TYR A 97 3.05 1.19 12.29
CA TYR A 97 3.16 -0.24 12.54
C TYR A 97 4.43 -0.61 13.30
N TYR A 98 5.57 -0.01 12.95
CA TYR A 98 6.83 -0.24 13.64
C TYR A 98 6.73 0.13 15.11
N ARG A 99 6.20 1.32 15.42
CA ARG A 99 6.03 1.84 16.78
C ARG A 99 5.09 0.99 17.63
N HIS A 100 4.16 0.28 17.01
CA HIS A 100 3.18 -0.58 17.70
C HIS A 100 3.52 -2.08 17.61
N GLY A 101 4.76 -2.42 17.22
CA GLY A 101 5.27 -3.80 17.26
C GLY A 101 4.86 -4.68 16.08
N VAL A 102 4.20 -4.13 15.06
CA VAL A 102 3.78 -4.86 13.84
C VAL A 102 4.89 -4.80 12.78
N LYS A 103 6.06 -5.38 13.11
CA LYS A 103 7.30 -5.19 12.34
C LYS A 103 7.24 -5.78 10.93
N ASP A 104 6.68 -6.97 10.76
CA ASP A 104 6.62 -7.62 9.44
C ASP A 104 5.80 -6.80 8.44
N THR A 105 4.62 -6.33 8.85
CA THR A 105 3.78 -5.43 8.05
C THR A 105 4.47 -4.09 7.82
N SER A 106 5.15 -3.53 8.84
CA SER A 106 5.92 -2.31 8.70
C SER A 106 6.97 -2.41 7.58
N PHE A 107 7.76 -3.49 7.54
CA PHE A 107 8.76 -3.70 6.50
C PHE A 107 8.15 -3.87 5.12
N ALA A 108 7.08 -4.68 5.00
CA ALA A 108 6.41 -4.89 3.72
C ALA A 108 5.86 -3.57 3.13
N VAL A 109 5.21 -2.75 3.96
CA VAL A 109 4.64 -1.48 3.52
C VAL A 109 5.74 -0.43 3.25
N ALA A 110 6.83 -0.41 4.03
CA ALA A 110 8.00 0.43 3.74
C ALA A 110 8.62 0.11 2.37
N ALA A 111 8.80 -1.18 2.07
CA ALA A 111 9.29 -1.64 0.79
C ALA A 111 8.35 -1.24 -0.36
N GLY A 112 7.04 -1.38 -0.17
CA GLY A 112 6.04 -0.88 -1.12
C GLY A 112 6.18 0.63 -1.38
N GLY A 113 6.38 1.42 -0.33
CA GLY A 113 6.63 2.87 -0.45
C GLY A 113 7.92 3.20 -1.19
N ALA A 114 8.99 2.44 -0.96
CA ALA A 114 10.26 2.60 -1.67
C ALA A 114 10.12 2.27 -3.16
N VAL A 115 9.43 1.18 -3.51
CA VAL A 115 9.14 0.81 -4.90
C VAL A 115 8.27 1.87 -5.59
N GLN A 116 7.26 2.40 -4.90
CA GLN A 116 6.42 3.48 -5.42
C GLN A 116 7.22 4.75 -5.67
N ALA A 117 8.08 5.14 -4.73
CA ALA A 117 8.92 6.33 -4.85
C ALA A 117 9.91 6.20 -6.01
N TRP A 118 10.56 5.04 -6.10
CA TRP A 118 11.45 4.70 -7.21
C TRP A 118 10.73 4.79 -8.56
N ALA A 119 9.57 4.14 -8.70
CA ALA A 119 8.85 4.14 -9.97
C ALA A 119 8.38 5.55 -10.39
N ALA A 120 7.94 6.38 -9.44
CA ALA A 120 7.34 7.67 -9.73
C ALA A 120 8.37 8.81 -9.97
N PHE A 121 9.50 8.79 -9.28
CA PHE A 121 10.41 9.95 -9.18
C PHE A 121 11.86 9.71 -9.61
N PHE A 122 12.26 8.46 -9.82
CA PHE A 122 13.62 8.08 -10.20
C PHE A 122 13.61 7.23 -11.46
#